data_AF-A0A522XVB1-F1
#
_entry.id   AF-A0A522XVB1-F1
#
_cell.length_a   1.000
_cell.length_b   1.000
_cell.length_c   1.000
_cell.angle_alpha   90.00
_cell.angle_beta   90.00
_cell.angle_gamma   90.00
#
_symmetry.space_group_name_H-M   'P 1'
#
loop_
_entity.id
_entity.type
_entity.pdbx_description
1 polymer ?
#
loop_
_entity_poly.entity_id
_entity_poly.type
_entity_poly.pdbx_seq_one_letter_code
_entity_poly.pdbx_strand_id
1 'polypeptide(L)'
;MEQRSTLGKSLDFLLLGMVIVYFIGFLSFHPQSVFLAESLLDISHEYEIYFEILLWAIFGLLALDLYFKYRKLASWKLFLKKHWHDIVMLALIPFLAGFKIAKISVNLVKTLKASKAGFKILYKAKKASKHLK
;
A
#
# COMPACT_ATOMS: atom_id res chain seq x y z
N MET A 1 -2.69 -6.33 34.79
CA MET A 1 -3.20 -5.20 33.99
C MET A 1 -2.11 -4.15 33.93
N GLU A 2 -1.41 -4.05 32.81
CA GLU A 2 -0.31 -3.09 32.63
C GLU A 2 -0.90 -1.68 32.50
N GLN A 3 -0.57 -0.78 33.42
CA GLN A 3 -0.94 0.63 33.33
C GLN A 3 -0.30 1.23 32.07
N ARG A 4 -1.03 1.18 30.95
CA ARG A 4 -0.70 1.98 29.76
C ARG A 4 -0.85 3.44 30.17
N SER A 5 0.25 4.19 30.11
CA SER A 5 0.27 5.65 30.19
C SER A 5 -0.84 6.23 29.31
N THR A 6 -1.50 7.30 29.75
CA THR A 6 -2.57 8.00 29.01
C THR A 6 -2.19 8.28 27.56
N LEU A 7 -0.90 8.55 27.30
CA LEU A 7 -0.34 8.74 25.96
C LEU A 7 -0.46 7.50 25.07
N GLY A 8 -0.23 6.30 25.62
CA GLY A 8 -0.36 5.05 24.87
C GLY A 8 -1.81 4.79 24.47
N LYS A 9 -2.76 5.09 25.35
CA LYS A 9 -4.19 4.95 25.04
C LYS A 9 -4.62 5.91 23.93
N SER A 10 -4.18 7.17 23.99
CA SER A 10 -4.48 8.15 22.93
C SER A 10 -3.87 7.77 21.59
N LEU A 11 -2.64 7.23 21.59
CA LEU A 11 -1.99 6.72 20.38
C LEU A 11 -2.75 5.53 19.78
N ASP A 12 -3.20 4.59 20.61
CA ASP A 12 -4.01 3.45 20.16
C ASP A 12 -5.30 3.93 19.47
N PHE A 13 -6.01 4.90 20.06
CA PHE A 13 -7.22 5.48 19.46
C PHE A 13 -6.94 6.25 18.17
N LEU A 14 -5.84 7.01 18.12
CA LEU A 14 -5.43 7.73 16.92
C LEU A 14 -5.10 6.76 15.78
N LEU A 15 -4.32 5.72 16.06
CA LEU A 15 -3.99 4.66 15.10
C LEU A 15 -5.25 3.97 14.60
N LEU A 16 -6.18 3.63 15.49
CA LEU A 16 -7.45 3.02 15.12
C LEU A 16 -8.24 3.92 14.16
N GLY A 17 -8.36 5.21 14.48
CA GLY A 17 -9.03 6.19 13.61
C GLY A 17 -8.39 6.29 12.24
N MET A 18 -7.06 6.39 12.18
CA MET A 18 -6.32 6.45 10.92
C MET A 18 -6.50 5.17 10.08
N VAL A 19 -6.48 4.00 10.73
CA VAL A 19 -6.68 2.70 10.06
C VAL A 19 -8.09 2.59 9.49
N ILE A 20 -9.11 3.05 10.22
CA ILE A 20 -10.50 3.06 9.73
C ILE A 20 -10.62 3.95 8.48
N VAL A 21 -10.08 5.17 8.53
CA VAL A 21 -10.08 6.08 7.40
C VAL A 21 -9.36 5.45 6.21
N TYR A 22 -8.17 4.90 6.44
CA TYR A 22 -7.41 4.22 5.39
C TYR A 22 -8.19 3.05 4.77
N PHE A 23 -8.87 2.24 5.59
CA PHE A 23 -9.64 1.09 5.13
C PHE A 23 -10.82 1.50 4.23
N ILE A 24 -11.53 2.58 4.57
CA ILE A 24 -12.61 3.12 3.74
C ILE A 24 -12.07 3.58 2.38
N GLY A 25 -10.94 4.29 2.36
CA GLY A 25 -10.28 4.68 1.12
C GLY A 25 -9.84 3.48 0.30
N PHE A 26 -9.23 2.48 0.94
CA PHE A 26 -8.78 1.25 0.28
C PHE A 26 -9.93 0.53 -0.44
N LEU A 27 -11.09 0.40 0.21
CA LEU A 27 -12.28 -0.18 -0.41
C LEU A 27 -12.80 0.63 -1.61
N SER A 28 -12.63 1.95 -1.57
CA SER A 28 -13.07 2.85 -2.63
C SER A 28 -12.14 2.81 -3.85
N PHE A 29 -10.82 2.76 -3.65
CA PHE A 29 -9.87 2.71 -4.77
C PHE A 29 -9.68 1.32 -5.36
N HIS A 30 -9.90 0.26 -4.58
CA HIS A 30 -9.63 -1.12 -4.99
C HIS A 30 -10.84 -2.06 -4.80
N PRO A 31 -12.04 -1.74 -5.33
CA PRO A 31 -13.25 -2.56 -5.11
C PRO A 31 -13.10 -4.01 -5.61
N GLN A 32 -12.43 -4.20 -6.75
CA GLN A 32 -12.15 -5.52 -7.32
C GLN A 32 -11.24 -6.39 -6.44
N SER A 33 -10.42 -5.78 -5.57
CA SER A 33 -9.56 -6.53 -4.65
C SER A 33 -10.33 -7.19 -3.50
N VAL A 34 -11.56 -6.73 -3.25
CA VAL A 34 -12.43 -7.19 -2.15
C VAL A 34 -13.72 -7.82 -2.67
N PHE A 35 -13.72 -8.26 -3.95
CA PHE A 35 -14.89 -8.84 -4.63
C PHE A 35 -16.12 -7.91 -4.68
N LEU A 36 -15.94 -6.60 -4.53
CA LEU A 36 -17.02 -5.63 -4.70
C LEU A 36 -17.22 -5.34 -6.19
N ALA A 37 -18.48 -5.37 -6.64
CA ALA A 37 -18.85 -5.10 -8.02
C ALA A 37 -18.69 -3.62 -8.40
N GLU A 38 -18.89 -2.72 -7.43
CA GLU A 38 -18.82 -1.27 -7.60
C GLU A 38 -18.03 -0.62 -6.44
N SER A 39 -17.50 0.58 -6.68
CA SER A 39 -16.84 1.36 -5.64
C SER A 39 -17.85 1.81 -4.58
N LEU A 40 -17.50 1.69 -3.30
CA LEU A 40 -18.34 2.21 -2.21
C LEU A 40 -18.44 3.74 -2.25
N LEU A 41 -17.40 4.42 -2.73
CA LEU A 41 -17.36 5.87 -2.89
C LEU A 41 -16.64 6.21 -4.19
N ASP A 42 -17.24 7.04 -5.03
CA ASP A 42 -16.62 7.54 -6.25
C ASP A 42 -15.61 8.64 -5.91
N ILE A 43 -14.45 8.24 -5.41
CA ILE A 43 -13.35 9.12 -5.03
C ILE A 43 -12.39 9.23 -6.21
N SER A 44 -12.11 10.46 -6.65
CA SER A 44 -11.13 10.71 -7.71
C SER A 44 -9.79 10.05 -7.39
N HIS A 45 -9.19 9.40 -8.39
CA HIS A 45 -7.87 8.77 -8.29
C HIS A 45 -6.75 9.74 -7.87
N GLU A 46 -6.94 11.05 -8.04
CA GLU A 46 -6.01 12.06 -7.53
C GLU A 46 -5.83 11.98 -6.02
N TYR A 47 -6.84 11.50 -5.28
CA TYR A 47 -6.75 11.36 -3.84
C TYR A 47 -5.98 10.12 -3.38
N GLU A 48 -5.68 9.17 -4.27
CA GLU A 48 -4.97 7.92 -3.92
C GLU A 48 -3.62 8.23 -3.27
N ILE A 49 -2.93 9.29 -3.72
CA ILE A 49 -1.64 9.70 -3.17
C ILE A 49 -1.72 10.09 -1.70
N TYR A 50 -2.81 10.74 -1.26
CA TYR A 50 -3.00 11.08 0.16
C TYR A 50 -3.21 9.83 1.01
N PHE A 51 -3.85 8.80 0.46
CA PHE A 51 -4.00 7.52 1.16
C PHE A 51 -2.69 6.73 1.23
N GLU A 52 -1.82 6.85 0.23
CA GLU A 52 -0.46 6.31 0.31
C GLU A 52 0.36 7.05 1.38
N ILE A 53 0.29 8.38 1.43
CA ILE A 53 0.93 9.17 2.49
C ILE A 53 0.36 8.79 3.87
N LEU A 54 -0.95 8.61 3.98
CA LEU A 54 -1.62 8.18 5.21
C LEU A 54 -1.11 6.80 5.67
N LEU A 55 -0.95 5.85 4.75
CA LEU A 55 -0.41 4.53 5.06
C LEU A 55 1.02 4.62 5.61
N TRP A 56 1.87 5.45 5.01
CA TRP A 56 3.23 5.69 5.51
C TRP A 56 3.24 6.41 6.86
N ALA A 57 2.30 7.31 7.10
CA ALA A 57 2.13 7.94 8.42
C ALA A 57 1.72 6.92 9.49
N ILE A 58 0.76 6.02 9.18
CA ILE A 58 0.38 4.89 10.05
C ILE A 58 1.59 4.01 10.35
N PHE A 59 2.36 3.64 9.32
CA PHE A 59 3.59 2.85 9.48
C PHE A 59 4.60 3.51 10.41
N GLY A 60 4.88 4.80 10.21
CA GLY A 60 5.80 5.56 11.05
C GLY A 60 5.33 5.60 12.51
N LEU A 61 4.04 5.83 12.73
CA LEU A 61 3.46 5.89 14.07
C LEU A 61 3.49 4.52 14.77
N LEU A 62 3.15 3.44 14.05
CA LEU A 62 3.26 2.07 14.54
C LEU A 62 4.71 1.71 14.91
N ALA A 63 5.68 2.05 14.06
CA ALA A 63 7.10 1.79 14.33
C ALA A 63 7.58 2.50 15.60
N LEU A 64 7.15 3.76 15.77
CA LEU A 64 7.51 4.59 16.91
C LEU A 64 6.87 4.06 18.21
N ASP A 65 5.60 3.68 18.17
CA ASP A 65 4.92 3.04 19.29
C ASP A 65 5.59 1.70 19.68
N LEU A 66 5.93 0.87 18.69
CA LEU A 66 6.67 -0.37 18.91
C LEU A 66 8.03 -0.15 19.54
N TYR A 67 8.74 0.87 19.08
CA TYR A 67 10.06 1.24 19.60
C TYR A 67 9.98 1.62 21.08
N PHE A 68 8.97 2.40 21.48
CA PHE A 68 8.74 2.71 22.90
C PHE A 68 8.34 1.48 23.72
N LYS A 69 7.50 0.60 23.17
CA LYS A 69 7.14 -0.68 23.82
C LYS A 69 8.40 -1.55 24.01
N TYR A 70 9.26 -1.64 23.00
CA TYR A 70 10.51 -2.38 23.07
C TYR A 70 11.47 -1.82 24.13
N ARG A 71 11.67 -0.50 24.16
CA ARG A 71 12.53 0.17 25.16
C ARG A 71 12.11 -0.10 26.60
N LYS A 72 10.82 -0.34 26.87
CA LYS A 72 10.30 -0.70 28.20
C LYS A 72 10.49 -2.18 28.55
N LEU A 73 10.67 -3.04 27.54
CA LEU A 73 10.80 -4.48 27.69
C LEU A 73 12.28 -4.86 27.56
N ALA A 74 12.95 -5.14 28.69
CA ALA A 74 14.37 -5.51 28.71
C ALA A 74 14.71 -6.85 28.01
N SER A 75 13.72 -7.54 27.40
CA SER A 75 13.94 -8.82 26.71
C SER A 75 13.23 -8.90 25.36
N TRP A 76 14.00 -9.20 24.31
CA TRP A 76 13.53 -9.34 22.93
C TRP A 76 12.50 -10.46 22.77
N LYS A 77 12.71 -11.62 23.40
CA LYS A 77 11.77 -12.76 23.35
C LYS A 77 10.39 -12.40 23.91
N LEU A 78 10.34 -11.67 25.02
CA LEU A 78 9.06 -11.30 25.64
C LEU A 78 8.35 -10.23 24.81
N PHE A 79 9.10 -9.29 24.23
CA PHE A 79 8.57 -8.29 23.31
C PHE A 79 7.93 -8.93 22.08
N LEU A 80 8.65 -9.82 21.39
CA LEU A 80 8.11 -10.54 20.23
C LEU A 80 6.82 -11.28 20.59
N LYS A 81 6.81 -12.06 21.68
CA LYS A 81 5.63 -12.85 22.07
C LYS A 81 4.42 -11.98 22.42
N LYS A 82 4.65 -10.81 23.01
CA LYS A 82 3.59 -9.90 23.49
C LYS A 82 3.05 -8.97 22.41
N HIS A 83 3.89 -8.55 21.46
CA HIS A 83 3.57 -7.57 20.42
C HIS A 83 3.67 -8.14 19.00
N TRP A 84 3.57 -9.47 18.83
CA TRP A 84 3.71 -10.12 17.52
C TRP A 84 2.73 -9.61 16.47
N HIS A 85 1.47 -9.32 16.86
CA HIS A 85 0.46 -8.78 15.96
C HIS A 85 0.88 -7.42 15.38
N ASP A 86 1.33 -6.51 16.25
CA ASP A 86 1.78 -5.17 15.85
C ASP A 86 3.02 -5.26 14.93
N ILE A 87 3.94 -6.20 15.19
CA ILE A 87 5.12 -6.47 14.35
C ILE A 87 4.70 -6.97 12.96
N VAL A 88 3.79 -7.94 12.91
CA VAL A 88 3.29 -8.50 11.67
C VAL A 88 2.62 -7.40 10.84
N MET A 89 1.78 -6.58 11.47
CA MET A 89 1.14 -5.43 10.81
C MET A 89 2.17 -4.44 10.27
N LEU A 90 3.19 -4.10 11.07
CA LEU A 90 4.27 -3.21 10.65
C LEU A 90 5.03 -3.77 9.44
N ALA A 91 5.32 -5.07 9.41
CA ALA A 91 6.01 -5.71 8.30
C ALA A 91 5.14 -5.83 7.03
N LEU A 92 3.82 -6.00 7.19
CA LEU A 92 2.86 -6.12 6.10
C LEU A 92 2.75 -4.84 5.26
N ILE A 93 2.80 -3.66 5.88
CA ILE A 93 2.67 -2.37 5.17
C ILE A 93 3.71 -2.22 4.03
N PRO A 94 5.04 -2.27 4.29
CA PRO A 94 6.04 -2.15 3.24
C PRO A 94 6.05 -3.37 2.31
N PHE A 95 5.66 -4.55 2.79
CA PHE A 95 5.52 -5.74 1.95
C PHE A 95 4.43 -5.57 0.88
N LEU A 96 3.24 -5.10 1.28
CA LEU A 96 2.12 -4.82 0.38
C LEU A 96 2.42 -3.65 -0.55
N ALA A 97 3.08 -2.59 -0.04
CA ALA A 97 3.54 -1.48 -0.87
C ALA A 97 4.56 -1.94 -1.93
N GLY A 98 5.52 -2.79 -1.55
CA GLY A 98 6.49 -3.39 -2.46
C GLY A 98 5.81 -4.26 -3.53
N PHE A 99 4.76 -5.00 -3.17
CA PHE A 99 3.98 -5.79 -4.12
C PHE A 99 3.23 -4.92 -5.15
N LYS A 100 2.72 -3.76 -4.72
CA LYS A 100 2.12 -2.75 -5.61
C LYS A 100 3.13 -2.29 -6.67
N ILE A 101 4.36 -1.98 -6.26
CA ILE A 101 5.46 -1.57 -7.16
C ILE A 101 5.78 -2.68 -8.16
N ALA A 102 5.90 -3.93 -7.70
CA ALA A 102 6.18 -5.06 -8.59
C ALA A 102 5.09 -5.23 -9.67
N LYS A 103 3.81 -5.08 -9.30
CA LYS A 103 2.68 -5.17 -10.24
C LYS A 103 2.71 -4.03 -11.27
N ILE A 104 3.05 -2.81 -10.86
CA ILE A 104 3.25 -1.66 -11.74
C ILE A 104 4.41 -1.93 -12.72
N SER A 105 5.54 -2.45 -12.24
CA SER A 105 6.69 -2.78 -13.09
C SER A 105 6.34 -3.84 -14.15
N VAL A 106 5.60 -4.89 -13.77
CA VAL A 106 5.16 -5.92 -14.73
C VAL A 106 4.23 -5.35 -15.80
N ASN A 107 3.29 -4.47 -15.42
CA ASN A 107 2.40 -3.82 -16.38
C ASN A 107 3.16 -2.87 -17.30
N LEU A 108 4.11 -2.08 -16.79
CA LEU A 108 4.99 -1.23 -17.61
C LEU A 108 5.76 -2.04 -18.65
N VAL A 109 6.35 -3.18 -18.26
CA VAL A 109 7.07 -4.07 -19.19
C VAL A 109 6.14 -4.65 -20.25
N LYS A 110 4.91 -5.03 -19.89
CA LYS A 110 3.89 -5.49 -20.85
C LYS A 110 3.50 -4.39 -21.84
N THR A 111 3.23 -3.18 -21.35
CA THR A 111 2.87 -2.02 -22.18
C THR A 111 4.02 -1.62 -23.11
N LEU A 112 5.27 -1.65 -22.64
CA LEU A 112 6.45 -1.39 -23.46
C LEU A 112 6.63 -2.46 -24.55
N LYS A 113 6.43 -3.74 -24.23
CA LYS A 113 6.48 -4.83 -25.22
C LYS A 113 5.37 -4.66 -26.28
N ALA A 114 4.15 -4.33 -25.86
CA ALA A 114 3.03 -4.07 -26.77
C ALA A 114 3.27 -2.84 -27.65
N SER A 115 3.83 -1.76 -27.08
CA SER A 115 4.22 -0.55 -27.81
C SER A 115 5.32 -0.83 -28.85
N LYS A 116 6.36 -1.59 -28.49
CA LYS A 116 7.42 -2.00 -29.42
C LYS A 116 6.88 -2.87 -30.56
N ALA A 117 5.91 -3.74 -30.27
CA ALA A 117 5.20 -4.53 -31.27
C ALA A 117 4.35 -3.63 -32.20
N GLY A 118 3.58 -2.71 -31.64
CA GLY A 118 2.78 -1.72 -32.39
C GLY A 118 3.62 -0.84 -33.30
N PHE A 119 4.76 -0.32 -32.80
CA PHE A 119 5.72 0.45 -33.60
C PHE A 119 6.29 -0.37 -34.76
N LYS A 120 6.59 -1.66 -34.55
CA LYS A 120 7.10 -2.54 -35.61
C LYS A 120 6.05 -2.80 -36.70
N ILE A 121 4.78 -2.93 -36.32
CA ILE A 121 3.66 -3.10 -37.24
C ILE A 121 3.41 -1.81 -38.05
N LEU A 122 3.37 -0.65 -37.39
CA LEU A 122 3.24 0.64 -38.06
C LEU A 122 4.41 0.94 -39.01
N TYR A 123 5.63 0.63 -38.58
CA TYR A 123 6.82 0.77 -39.44
C TYR A 123 6.75 -0.14 -40.67
N LYS A 124 6.36 -1.41 -40.50
CA LYS A 124 6.16 -2.34 -41.62
C LYS A 124 5.02 -1.90 -42.55
N ALA A 125 3.91 -1.41 -42.01
CA ALA A 125 2.78 -0.90 -42.79
C ALA A 125 3.16 0.34 -43.60
N LYS A 126 3.90 1.28 -42.99
CA LYS A 126 4.43 2.47 -43.67
C LYS A 126 5.43 2.11 -44.77
N LYS A 127 6.27 1.09 -44.53
CA LYS A 127 7.22 0.57 -45.54
C LYS A 127 6.50 -0.12 -46.70
N ALA A 128 5.49 -0.94 -46.43
CA ALA A 128 4.67 -1.61 -47.44
C ALA A 128 3.86 -0.61 -48.29
N SER A 129 3.28 0.42 -47.66
CA SER A 129 2.57 1.50 -48.36
C SER A 129 3.47 2.29 -49.31
N LYS A 130 4.77 2.44 -48.98
CA LYS A 130 5.74 3.15 -49.82
C LYS A 130 6.18 2.34 -51.05
N HIS A 131 5.95 1.02 -51.08
CA HIS A 131 6.22 0.13 -52.21
C HIS A 131 4.99 -0.14 -53.10
N LEU A 132 3.81 0.33 -52.69
CA LEU A 132 2.54 0.21 -53.44
C LEU A 132 2.16 1.51 -54.16
N LYS A 133 3.05 2.51 -54.16
CA LYS A 133 3.01 3.73 -54.98
C LYS A 133 4.04 3.62 -56.09
#